data_AF-A0A0X3P1K7-F1
#
_entry.id   AF-A0A0X3P1K7-F1
#
_cell.length_a   1.000
_cell.length_b   1.000
_cell.length_c   1.000
_cell.angle_alpha   90.00
_cell.angle_beta   90.00
_cell.angle_gamma   90.00
#
_symmetry.space_group_name_H-M   'P 1'
#
loop_
_entity.id
_entity.type
_entity.pdbx_description
1 polymer ?
#
loop_
_entity_poly.entity_id
_entity_poly.type
_entity_poly.pdbx_seq_one_letter_code
_entity_poly.pdbx_strand_id
1 'polypeptide(L)'
;MIYPGCTNLFNSWTLEPRMKAWDDLRVKHGGRRLGLITRSGRFVETYSVDHRGRGENSNEDILVICCEGNAGFAEIGIIGAPLQNGYSVLAWNHPGFGSSEGFPYPDQEQEAMEAVLLFATCQLNFQTKNIRLFGWSIGGYTATWAAAHMPQIGGLILDATFDMLDELARNALPFLGESITVGLVHSYFDLNIAAQIARYPGPILILRRSHDEVITTTGPESNRGNYLLVKLLKYRFPFLFTEESEQRLWQFVVMGAAQQEEFLATRNIVDDLMEPILQRELRKTVPTSEDKAETSFHSNLGSTGISEAQKIQILLYLVSFFFQHALSFLVDRSSLGFVRTSGCLFGEMVCYVTPLGYWLGKLPGNRLQKGLGDTRILVFTSAIEA
;
A
#
# COMPACT_ATOMS: atom_id res chain seq x y z
N MET A 1 -4.93 14.83 -19.30
CA MET A 1 -5.31 15.38 -17.98
C MET A 1 -5.04 14.29 -16.96
N ILE A 2 -4.12 14.50 -16.01
CA ILE A 2 -3.69 13.44 -15.08
C ILE A 2 -4.82 13.07 -14.12
N TYR A 3 -5.66 14.04 -13.71
CA TYR A 3 -6.86 13.78 -12.91
C TYR A 3 -8.18 14.10 -13.62
N PRO A 4 -8.85 13.16 -14.30
CA PRO A 4 -10.15 13.42 -14.92
C PRO A 4 -11.28 13.53 -13.89
N GLY A 5 -11.12 12.94 -12.69
CA GLY A 5 -12.13 12.97 -11.63
C GLY A 5 -12.39 14.37 -11.06
N CYS A 6 -11.44 15.30 -11.16
CA CYS A 6 -11.62 16.69 -10.74
C CYS A 6 -12.41 17.55 -11.74
N THR A 7 -12.84 16.99 -12.87
CA THR A 7 -13.63 17.74 -13.86
C THR A 7 -15.08 17.87 -13.42
N ASN A 8 -15.71 18.99 -13.77
CA ASN A 8 -17.14 19.19 -13.51
C ASN A 8 -18.02 18.08 -14.12
N LEU A 9 -17.59 17.51 -15.24
CA LEU A 9 -18.31 16.40 -15.89
C LEU A 9 -18.33 15.15 -15.01
N PHE A 10 -17.16 14.70 -14.52
CA PHE A 10 -17.07 13.54 -13.64
C PHE A 10 -17.77 13.78 -12.30
N ASN A 11 -17.53 14.94 -11.68
CA ASN A 11 -18.21 15.34 -10.44
C ASN A 11 -19.74 15.32 -10.58
N SER A 12 -20.27 15.79 -11.71
CA SER A 12 -21.72 15.78 -11.97
C SER A 12 -22.23 14.36 -12.22
N TRP A 13 -21.49 13.55 -12.98
CA TRP A 13 -21.90 12.20 -13.33
C TRP A 13 -21.94 11.25 -12.12
N THR A 14 -21.02 11.42 -11.17
CA THR A 14 -20.97 10.57 -9.96
C THR A 14 -21.79 11.10 -8.79
N LEU A 15 -22.45 12.26 -8.92
CA LEU A 15 -23.16 12.92 -7.84
C LEU A 15 -24.24 12.02 -7.20
N GLU A 16 -25.15 11.46 -8.00
CA GLU A 16 -26.23 10.61 -7.48
C GLU A 16 -25.69 9.34 -6.79
N PRO A 17 -24.76 8.56 -7.39
CA PRO A 17 -24.09 7.46 -6.71
C PRO A 17 -23.42 7.86 -5.39
N ARG A 18 -22.69 8.99 -5.37
CA ARG A 18 -22.05 9.52 -4.15
C ARG A 18 -23.07 9.85 -3.07
N MET A 19 -24.16 10.52 -3.42
CA MET A 19 -25.21 10.89 -2.46
C MET A 19 -25.89 9.65 -1.86
N LYS A 20 -26.14 8.62 -2.67
CA LYS A 20 -26.66 7.34 -2.20
C LYS A 20 -25.68 6.63 -1.26
N ALA A 21 -24.41 6.57 -1.63
CA ALA A 21 -23.39 5.92 -0.82
C ALA A 21 -23.12 6.68 0.49
N TRP A 22 -23.20 8.01 0.47
CA TRP A 22 -23.19 8.82 1.68
C TRP A 22 -24.39 8.50 2.59
N ASP A 23 -25.60 8.38 2.03
CA ASP A 23 -26.78 8.03 2.81
C ASP A 23 -26.62 6.65 3.48
N ASP A 24 -26.12 5.67 2.73
CA ASP A 24 -25.79 4.34 3.23
C ASP A 24 -24.72 4.40 4.34
N LEU A 25 -23.64 5.17 4.14
CA LEU A 25 -22.58 5.35 5.13
C LEU A 25 -23.12 5.96 6.44
N ARG A 26 -23.99 6.96 6.32
CA ARG A 26 -24.62 7.65 7.45
C ARG A 26 -25.58 6.74 8.20
N VAL A 27 -26.48 6.06 7.49
CA VAL A 27 -27.56 5.26 8.09
C VAL A 27 -27.05 3.93 8.63
N LYS A 28 -26.20 3.22 7.86
CA LYS A 28 -25.74 1.87 8.22
C LYS A 28 -24.55 1.87 9.17
N HIS A 29 -23.65 2.86 9.05
CA HIS A 29 -22.40 2.88 9.81
C HIS A 29 -22.31 4.04 10.82
N GLY A 30 -23.29 4.94 10.84
CA GLY A 30 -23.24 6.14 11.67
C GLY A 30 -22.17 7.13 11.19
N GLY A 31 -21.88 7.13 9.88
CA GLY A 31 -20.86 7.98 9.28
C GLY A 31 -21.16 9.48 9.44
N ARG A 32 -20.08 10.26 9.54
CA ARG A 32 -20.12 11.72 9.60
C ARG A 32 -19.43 12.28 8.37
N ARG A 33 -20.05 13.28 7.74
CA ARG A 33 -19.46 14.10 6.69
C ARG A 33 -18.94 15.39 7.32
N LEU A 34 -17.71 15.73 7.01
CA LEU A 34 -16.94 16.76 7.67
C LEU A 34 -16.23 17.60 6.59
N GLY A 35 -15.99 18.87 6.93
CA GLY A 35 -15.11 19.74 6.18
C GLY A 35 -13.83 19.96 6.95
N LEU A 36 -12.70 19.51 6.41
CA LEU A 36 -11.39 19.87 6.95
C LEU A 36 -10.87 21.10 6.23
N ILE A 37 -10.12 21.95 6.93
CA ILE A 37 -9.50 23.13 6.36
C ILE A 37 -7.99 22.90 6.32
N THR A 38 -7.39 23.00 5.14
CA THR A 38 -5.93 22.88 5.00
C THR A 38 -5.23 24.10 5.58
N ARG A 39 -3.91 24.02 5.77
CA ARG A 39 -3.10 25.17 6.19
C ARG A 39 -3.24 26.39 5.27
N SER A 40 -3.55 26.15 3.99
CA SER A 40 -3.78 27.19 2.98
C SER A 40 -5.24 27.69 2.94
N GLY A 41 -6.09 27.24 3.86
CA GLY A 41 -7.47 27.66 3.98
C GLY A 41 -8.45 26.97 3.03
N ARG A 42 -8.04 25.90 2.32
CA ARG A 42 -8.91 25.19 1.38
C ARG A 42 -9.76 24.16 2.09
N PHE A 43 -11.01 24.03 1.65
CA PHE A 43 -11.92 23.02 2.13
C PHE A 43 -11.62 21.63 1.53
N VAL A 44 -11.58 20.61 2.38
CA VAL A 44 -11.43 19.19 2.01
C VAL A 44 -12.62 18.40 2.54
N GLU A 45 -13.41 17.86 1.62
CA GLU A 45 -14.55 17.00 1.94
C GLU A 45 -14.06 15.66 2.49
N THR A 46 -14.51 15.34 3.70
CA THR A 46 -14.04 14.17 4.46
C THR A 46 -15.21 13.41 5.08
N TYR A 47 -15.05 12.09 5.20
CA TYR A 47 -16.01 11.16 5.75
C TYR A 47 -15.36 10.33 6.84
N SER A 48 -15.98 10.25 8.01
CA SER A 48 -15.45 9.48 9.14
C SER A 48 -16.47 8.52 9.70
N VAL A 49 -16.03 7.31 10.01
CA VAL A 49 -16.76 6.31 10.79
C VAL A 49 -15.85 5.88 11.94
N ASP A 50 -16.30 6.09 13.18
CA ASP A 50 -15.59 5.66 14.38
C ASP A 50 -16.34 4.48 15.00
N HIS A 51 -15.68 3.31 15.01
CA HIS A 51 -16.22 2.08 15.56
C HIS A 51 -15.80 1.82 17.01
N ARG A 52 -14.89 2.63 17.58
CA ARG A 52 -14.40 2.41 18.95
C ARG A 52 -15.54 2.42 19.96
N GLY A 53 -15.50 1.48 20.92
CA GLY A 53 -16.48 1.40 22.00
C GLY A 53 -17.84 0.86 21.57
N ARG A 54 -17.97 0.33 20.35
CA ARG A 54 -19.18 -0.38 19.91
C ARG A 54 -19.18 -1.84 20.38
N GLY A 55 -18.00 -2.42 20.64
CA GLY A 55 -17.88 -3.79 21.17
C GLY A 55 -18.26 -4.87 20.16
N GLU A 56 -18.24 -4.52 18.87
CA GLU A 56 -18.73 -5.37 17.79
C GLU A 56 -17.61 -6.25 17.19
N ASN A 57 -16.35 -5.79 17.26
CA ASN A 57 -15.20 -6.51 16.68
C ASN A 57 -13.86 -6.10 17.33
N SER A 58 -12.80 -6.87 17.10
CA SER A 58 -11.44 -6.60 17.63
C SER A 58 -10.65 -5.54 16.86
N ASN A 59 -11.18 -5.04 15.74
CA ASN A 59 -10.50 -4.14 14.81
C ASN A 59 -10.89 -2.66 15.03
N GLU A 60 -11.82 -2.38 15.94
CA GLU A 60 -12.41 -1.06 16.14
C GLU A 60 -11.39 0.04 16.51
N ASP A 61 -10.31 -0.33 17.20
CA ASP A 61 -9.23 0.57 17.61
C ASP A 61 -8.30 0.98 16.46
N ILE A 62 -8.39 0.32 15.31
CA ILE A 62 -7.58 0.59 14.13
C ILE A 62 -8.35 1.53 13.20
N LEU A 63 -7.72 2.66 12.85
CA LEU A 63 -8.21 3.59 11.86
C LEU A 63 -7.56 3.31 10.50
N VAL A 64 -8.37 3.08 9.48
CA VAL A 64 -7.92 3.03 8.08
C VAL A 64 -8.21 4.38 7.43
N ILE A 65 -7.16 5.08 6.99
CA ILE A 65 -7.29 6.30 6.19
C ILE A 65 -7.23 5.93 4.71
N CYS A 66 -8.33 6.16 4.00
CA CYS A 66 -8.50 5.81 2.59
C CYS A 66 -8.06 6.97 1.69
N CYS A 67 -7.08 6.72 0.83
CA CYS A 67 -6.57 7.64 -0.19
C CYS A 67 -6.97 7.09 -1.57
N GLU A 68 -7.92 7.77 -2.20
CA GLU A 68 -8.61 7.25 -3.38
C GLU A 68 -7.77 7.27 -4.66
N GLY A 69 -8.27 6.54 -5.65
CA GLY A 69 -7.75 6.58 -7.00
C GLY A 69 -8.31 7.77 -7.79
N ASN A 70 -7.77 7.92 -8.99
CA ASN A 70 -8.02 9.05 -9.85
C ASN A 70 -9.47 9.21 -10.37
N ALA A 71 -10.20 8.09 -10.41
CA ALA A 71 -11.63 8.05 -10.74
C ALA A 71 -12.47 7.66 -9.51
N GLY A 72 -11.85 7.66 -8.33
CA GLY A 72 -12.48 7.34 -7.06
C GLY A 72 -13.02 8.60 -6.38
N PHE A 73 -14.00 8.38 -5.50
CA PHE A 73 -14.48 9.37 -4.55
C PHE A 73 -14.63 8.66 -3.21
N ALA A 74 -14.35 9.37 -2.12
CA ALA A 74 -14.31 8.84 -0.76
C ALA A 74 -15.55 8.05 -0.36
N GLU A 75 -16.72 8.42 -0.90
CA GLU A 75 -18.02 7.83 -0.59
C GLU A 75 -18.25 6.47 -1.25
N ILE A 76 -17.65 6.24 -2.43
CA ILE A 76 -17.97 5.09 -3.31
C ILE A 76 -16.76 4.22 -3.65
N GLY A 77 -15.56 4.59 -3.20
CA GLY A 77 -14.33 3.87 -3.52
C GLY A 77 -13.92 2.84 -2.48
N ILE A 78 -12.66 2.90 -2.07
CA ILE A 78 -11.99 1.90 -1.24
C ILE A 78 -12.43 1.92 0.24
N ILE A 79 -13.31 2.84 0.63
CA ILE A 79 -13.89 2.94 1.98
C ILE A 79 -14.66 1.66 2.39
N GLY A 80 -15.24 0.92 1.43
CA GLY A 80 -16.10 -0.23 1.72
C GLY A 80 -15.37 -1.40 2.36
N ALA A 81 -14.18 -1.76 1.85
CA ALA A 81 -13.41 -2.90 2.34
C ALA A 81 -13.04 -2.80 3.83
N PRO A 82 -12.47 -1.69 4.35
CA PRO A 82 -12.18 -1.57 5.77
C PRO A 82 -13.45 -1.53 6.63
N LEU A 83 -14.53 -0.89 6.16
CA LEU A 83 -15.81 -0.87 6.91
C LEU A 83 -16.39 -2.28 7.08
N GLN A 84 -16.39 -3.10 6.03
CA GLN A 84 -16.87 -4.47 6.07
C GLN A 84 -16.06 -5.36 7.01
N ASN A 85 -14.79 -5.02 7.25
CA ASN A 85 -13.90 -5.71 8.18
C ASN A 85 -13.90 -5.11 9.60
N GLY A 86 -14.82 -4.18 9.87
CA GLY A 86 -15.04 -3.64 11.20
C GLY A 86 -14.10 -2.53 11.65
N TYR A 87 -13.19 -2.08 10.78
CA TYR A 87 -12.26 -0.99 11.10
C TYR A 87 -12.98 0.36 11.24
N SER A 88 -12.42 1.25 12.06
CA SER A 88 -12.74 2.68 11.95
C SER A 88 -12.17 3.22 10.64
N VAL A 89 -12.83 4.17 10.01
CA VAL A 89 -12.44 4.67 8.68
C VAL A 89 -12.48 6.18 8.60
N LEU A 90 -11.48 6.76 7.92
CA LEU A 90 -11.44 8.15 7.50
C LEU A 90 -11.14 8.21 6.00
N ALA A 91 -12.06 8.72 5.20
CA ALA A 91 -11.90 8.85 3.75
C ALA A 91 -12.07 10.32 3.36
N TRP A 92 -11.41 10.75 2.30
CA TRP A 92 -11.40 12.16 1.91
C TRP A 92 -11.31 12.29 0.39
N ASN A 93 -11.91 13.36 -0.14
CA ASN A 93 -11.88 13.64 -1.58
C ASN A 93 -10.67 14.52 -1.90
N HIS A 94 -9.90 14.11 -2.91
CA HIS A 94 -8.81 14.89 -3.51
C HIS A 94 -9.21 16.35 -3.77
N PRO A 95 -8.29 17.33 -3.75
CA PRO A 95 -8.59 18.69 -4.18
C PRO A 95 -9.26 18.71 -5.57
N GLY A 96 -10.40 19.40 -5.69
CA GLY A 96 -11.22 19.44 -6.92
C GLY A 96 -12.16 18.25 -7.12
N PHE A 97 -12.16 17.25 -6.24
CA PHE A 97 -13.11 16.14 -6.25
C PHE A 97 -14.25 16.38 -5.27
N GLY A 98 -15.46 16.01 -5.67
CA GLY A 98 -16.65 16.21 -4.87
C GLY A 98 -16.84 17.67 -4.51
N SER A 99 -16.88 17.94 -3.21
CA SER A 99 -16.95 19.32 -2.69
C SER A 99 -15.60 19.88 -2.25
N SER A 100 -14.49 19.15 -2.43
CA SER A 100 -13.14 19.64 -2.07
C SER A 100 -12.69 20.75 -3.01
N GLU A 101 -12.17 21.83 -2.45
CA GLU A 101 -11.66 22.99 -3.19
C GLU A 101 -10.28 22.73 -3.78
N GLY A 102 -9.94 23.51 -4.81
CA GLY A 102 -8.61 23.49 -5.42
C GLY A 102 -8.48 22.51 -6.58
N PHE A 103 -7.25 22.06 -6.81
CA PHE A 103 -6.87 21.16 -7.91
C PHE A 103 -5.87 20.12 -7.40
N PRO A 104 -5.90 18.89 -7.93
CA PRO A 104 -5.14 17.75 -7.38
C PRO A 104 -3.65 17.82 -7.79
N TYR A 105 -3.02 18.97 -7.57
CA TYR A 105 -1.59 19.14 -7.69
C TYR A 105 -0.89 18.54 -6.47
N PRO A 106 0.35 18.04 -6.62
CA PRO A 106 1.06 17.36 -5.55
C PRO A 106 1.12 18.14 -4.22
N ASP A 107 1.32 19.45 -4.27
CA ASP A 107 1.35 20.31 -3.08
C ASP A 107 -0.02 20.37 -2.37
N GLN A 108 -1.11 20.49 -3.12
CA GLN A 108 -2.46 20.54 -2.55
C GLN A 108 -2.91 19.18 -2.01
N GLU A 109 -2.54 18.09 -2.69
CA GLU A 109 -2.74 16.71 -2.25
C GLU A 109 -2.05 16.46 -0.89
N GLN A 110 -0.79 16.92 -0.75
CA GLN A 110 -0.04 16.82 0.50
C GLN A 110 -0.69 17.65 1.62
N GLU A 111 -1.13 18.88 1.33
CA GLU A 111 -1.81 19.74 2.30
C GLU A 111 -3.16 19.17 2.76
N ALA A 112 -3.90 18.54 1.85
CA ALA A 112 -5.14 17.85 2.18
C ALA A 112 -4.87 16.64 3.09
N MET A 113 -3.88 15.82 2.72
CA MET A 113 -3.46 14.66 3.52
C MET A 113 -2.95 15.07 4.91
N GLU A 114 -2.22 16.18 5.02
CA GLU A 114 -1.79 16.75 6.29
C GLU A 114 -3.00 17.08 7.20
N ALA A 115 -4.02 17.75 6.67
CA ALA A 115 -5.23 18.07 7.42
C ALA A 115 -5.96 16.80 7.90
N VAL A 116 -6.00 15.76 7.06
CA VAL A 116 -6.58 14.45 7.39
C VAL A 116 -5.82 13.77 8.52
N LEU A 117 -4.49 13.77 8.49
CA LEU A 117 -3.64 13.20 9.54
C LEU A 117 -3.80 13.95 10.87
N LEU A 118 -3.82 15.29 10.83
CA LEU A 118 -4.03 16.11 12.01
C LEU A 118 -5.42 15.89 12.61
N PHE A 119 -6.45 15.76 11.76
CA PHE A 119 -7.78 15.41 12.24
C PHE A 119 -7.81 14.04 12.91
N ALA A 120 -7.22 13.02 12.29
CA ALA A 120 -7.14 11.66 12.84
C ALA A 120 -6.43 11.60 14.20
N THR A 121 -5.31 12.31 14.33
CA THR A 121 -4.45 12.23 15.52
C THR A 121 -4.85 13.21 16.63
N CYS A 122 -5.24 14.44 16.29
CA CYS A 122 -5.52 15.48 17.27
C CYS A 122 -7.01 15.61 17.63
N GLN A 123 -7.93 15.34 16.70
CA GLN A 123 -9.36 15.48 16.94
C GLN A 123 -10.02 14.13 17.26
N LEU A 124 -9.74 13.11 16.45
CA LEU A 124 -10.23 11.75 16.72
C LEU A 124 -9.37 11.01 17.77
N ASN A 125 -8.18 11.51 18.10
CA ASN A 125 -7.29 10.93 19.11
C ASN A 125 -6.91 9.46 18.82
N PHE A 126 -6.75 9.09 17.55
CA PHE A 126 -6.15 7.80 17.21
C PHE A 126 -4.65 7.84 17.45
N GLN A 127 -4.11 6.83 18.14
CA GLN A 127 -2.68 6.65 18.23
C GLN A 127 -2.11 6.32 16.85
N THR A 128 -0.99 6.92 16.47
CA THR A 128 -0.39 6.73 15.13
C THR A 128 -0.11 5.25 14.80
N LYS A 129 0.33 4.46 15.79
CA LYS A 129 0.53 3.01 15.63
C LYS A 129 -0.74 2.22 15.31
N ASN A 130 -1.91 2.79 15.56
CA ASN A 130 -3.23 2.22 15.23
C ASN A 130 -3.79 2.79 13.93
N ILE A 131 -3.09 3.70 13.26
CA ILE A 131 -3.47 4.21 11.95
C ILE A 131 -2.88 3.30 10.87
N ARG A 132 -3.66 3.01 9.84
CA ARG A 132 -3.26 2.34 8.60
C ARG A 132 -3.60 3.25 7.44
N LEU A 133 -2.68 3.39 6.50
CA LEU A 133 -2.91 4.16 5.27
C LEU A 133 -3.25 3.18 4.16
N PHE A 134 -4.35 3.41 3.45
CA PHE A 134 -4.76 2.60 2.32
C PHE A 134 -4.85 3.48 1.08
N GLY A 135 -3.87 3.35 0.19
CA GLY A 135 -3.81 4.05 -1.09
C GLY A 135 -4.19 3.14 -2.24
N TRP A 136 -5.09 3.61 -3.11
CA TRP A 136 -5.41 2.94 -4.37
C TRP A 136 -4.92 3.77 -5.56
N SER A 137 -4.20 3.11 -6.47
CA SER A 137 -3.68 3.74 -7.68
C SER A 137 -2.90 5.02 -7.36
N ILE A 138 -3.34 6.18 -7.85
CA ILE A 138 -2.71 7.47 -7.59
C ILE A 138 -2.76 7.89 -6.11
N GLY A 139 -3.75 7.43 -5.33
CA GLY A 139 -3.81 7.65 -3.88
C GLY A 139 -2.67 6.97 -3.12
N GLY A 140 -1.94 6.06 -3.77
CA GLY A 140 -0.67 5.55 -3.26
C GLY A 140 0.37 6.65 -3.03
N TYR A 141 0.31 7.76 -3.78
CA TYR A 141 1.17 8.93 -3.58
C TYR A 141 0.92 9.60 -2.23
N THR A 142 -0.32 9.97 -1.92
CA THR A 142 -0.62 10.65 -0.65
C THR A 142 -0.45 9.72 0.53
N ALA A 143 -0.78 8.43 0.38
CA ALA A 143 -0.51 7.41 1.39
C ALA A 143 1.00 7.25 1.67
N THR A 144 1.85 7.12 0.64
CA THR A 144 3.30 7.00 0.86
C THR A 144 3.92 8.30 1.38
N TRP A 145 3.43 9.46 0.94
CA TRP A 145 3.83 10.75 1.50
C TRP A 145 3.52 10.83 3.00
N ALA A 146 2.31 10.46 3.42
CA ALA A 146 1.91 10.42 4.82
C ALA A 146 2.79 9.48 5.65
N ALA A 147 3.06 8.28 5.13
CA ALA A 147 3.92 7.29 5.79
C ALA A 147 5.37 7.78 5.93
N ALA A 148 5.88 8.52 4.94
CA ALA A 148 7.23 9.09 4.95
C ALA A 148 7.40 10.26 5.95
N HIS A 149 6.32 11.00 6.24
CA HIS A 149 6.32 12.13 7.18
C HIS A 149 5.88 11.73 8.60
N MET A 150 5.21 10.58 8.74
CA MET A 150 4.76 10.02 10.00
C MET A 150 5.19 8.54 10.12
N PRO A 151 6.50 8.25 10.26
CA PRO A 151 7.04 6.88 10.22
C PRO A 151 6.52 5.96 11.33
N GLN A 152 5.88 6.51 12.37
CA GLN A 152 5.21 5.80 13.46
C GLN A 152 3.81 5.29 13.12
N ILE A 153 3.32 5.50 11.89
CA ILE A 153 2.10 4.88 11.38
C ILE A 153 2.26 3.36 11.39
N GLY A 154 1.20 2.64 11.73
CA GLY A 154 1.29 1.20 11.96
C GLY A 154 1.18 0.32 10.72
N GLY A 155 0.91 0.89 9.53
CA GLY A 155 0.89 0.13 8.29
C GLY A 155 0.51 0.95 7.05
N LEU A 156 0.99 0.50 5.90
CA LEU A 156 0.69 1.06 4.59
C LEU A 156 0.17 -0.06 3.68
N ILE A 157 -0.93 0.20 2.98
CA ILE A 157 -1.54 -0.70 2.00
C ILE A 157 -1.60 0.06 0.67
N LEU A 158 -1.03 -0.51 -0.38
CA LEU A 158 -0.90 0.05 -1.72
C LEU A 158 -1.52 -0.91 -2.72
N ASP A 159 -2.71 -0.58 -3.21
CA ASP A 159 -3.43 -1.38 -4.20
C ASP A 159 -3.30 -0.76 -5.58
N ALA A 160 -2.89 -1.55 -6.58
CA ALA A 160 -2.76 -1.12 -7.97
C ALA A 160 -1.94 0.18 -8.13
N THR A 161 -0.96 0.38 -7.25
CA THR A 161 -0.11 1.57 -7.19
C THR A 161 1.12 1.39 -8.10
N PHE A 162 1.81 2.48 -8.39
CA PHE A 162 2.99 2.54 -9.25
C PHE A 162 4.20 3.10 -8.50
N ASP A 163 5.38 3.02 -9.11
CA ASP A 163 6.63 3.50 -8.53
C ASP A 163 6.93 4.97 -8.85
N MET A 164 6.70 5.39 -10.10
CA MET A 164 6.82 6.78 -10.57
C MET A 164 5.82 7.04 -11.71
N LEU A 165 5.35 8.30 -11.84
CA LEU A 165 4.36 8.67 -12.84
C LEU A 165 4.92 8.76 -14.26
N ASP A 166 6.22 8.97 -14.44
CA ASP A 166 6.85 9.28 -15.73
C ASP A 166 6.51 8.27 -16.83
N GLU A 167 6.53 6.98 -16.48
CA GLU A 167 6.28 5.86 -17.40
C GLU A 167 4.81 5.77 -17.79
N LEU A 168 3.91 6.09 -16.86
CA LEU A 168 2.47 6.19 -17.13
C LEU A 168 2.16 7.40 -18.01
N ALA A 169 2.83 8.52 -17.75
CA ALA A 169 2.64 9.74 -18.52
C ALA A 169 3.17 9.63 -19.95
N ARG A 170 4.28 8.91 -20.16
CA ARG A 170 4.81 8.61 -21.50
C ARG A 170 3.80 7.88 -22.37
N ASN A 171 3.05 6.94 -21.80
CA ASN A 171 2.01 6.20 -22.53
C ASN A 171 0.72 7.01 -22.73
N ALA A 172 0.44 7.99 -21.87
CA ALA A 172 -0.79 8.78 -21.91
C ALA A 172 -0.78 9.94 -22.92
N LEU A 173 0.38 10.46 -23.32
CA LEU A 173 0.51 11.62 -24.23
C LEU A 173 1.51 11.36 -25.39
N PRO A 174 1.23 10.39 -26.29
CA PRO A 174 2.18 9.98 -27.33
C PRO A 174 2.48 11.06 -28.40
N PHE A 175 1.68 12.13 -28.45
CA PHE A 175 1.80 13.21 -29.45
C PHE A 175 2.67 14.39 -28.99
N LEU A 176 2.95 14.50 -27.69
CA LEU A 176 3.91 15.46 -27.16
C LEU A 176 5.24 14.73 -27.04
N GLY A 177 6.28 15.20 -27.74
CA GLY A 177 7.59 14.53 -27.75
C GLY A 177 8.06 14.14 -26.35
N GLU A 178 8.68 12.97 -26.24
CA GLU A 178 8.96 12.27 -24.97
C GLU A 178 9.57 13.18 -23.88
N SER A 179 10.57 13.99 -24.25
CA SER A 179 11.27 14.89 -23.33
C SER A 179 10.37 16.00 -22.76
N ILE A 180 9.36 16.46 -23.51
CA ILE A 180 8.44 17.53 -23.08
C ILE A 180 7.42 16.95 -22.12
N THR A 181 6.85 15.78 -22.42
CA THR A 181 5.88 15.08 -21.57
C THR A 181 6.49 14.73 -20.22
N VAL A 182 7.69 14.14 -20.22
CA VAL A 182 8.42 13.79 -19.00
C VAL A 182 8.84 15.06 -18.24
N GLY A 183 9.33 16.10 -18.94
CA GLY A 183 9.68 17.37 -18.32
C GLY A 183 8.52 18.08 -17.62
N LEU A 184 7.32 18.06 -18.21
CA LEU A 184 6.11 18.64 -17.59
C LEU A 184 5.65 17.84 -16.36
N VAL A 185 5.75 16.51 -16.41
CA VAL A 185 5.43 15.66 -15.26
C VAL A 185 6.39 15.92 -14.12
N HIS A 186 7.70 15.93 -14.35
CA HIS A 186 8.66 16.27 -13.28
C HIS A 186 8.48 17.69 -12.75
N SER A 187 8.06 18.63 -13.59
CA SER A 187 7.92 20.04 -13.17
C SER A 187 6.64 20.31 -12.36
N TYR A 188 5.56 19.56 -12.59
CA TYR A 188 4.23 19.87 -12.04
C TYR A 188 3.53 18.71 -11.34
N PHE A 189 3.96 17.46 -11.57
CA PHE A 189 3.32 16.23 -11.09
C PHE A 189 4.36 15.13 -10.77
N ASP A 190 5.42 15.48 -10.04
CA ASP A 190 6.45 14.52 -9.60
C ASP A 190 5.91 13.60 -8.49
N LEU A 191 5.22 12.54 -8.92
CA LEU A 191 4.67 11.52 -8.03
C LEU A 191 5.69 10.38 -7.85
N ASN A 192 6.73 10.62 -7.06
CA ASN A 192 7.78 9.64 -6.77
C ASN A 192 7.46 8.78 -5.54
N ILE A 193 6.57 7.81 -5.73
CA ILE A 193 6.11 6.87 -4.69
C ILE A 193 7.28 6.01 -4.19
N ALA A 194 8.18 5.59 -5.08
CA ALA A 194 9.35 4.79 -4.71
C ALA A 194 10.32 5.51 -3.76
N ALA A 195 10.51 6.83 -3.91
CA ALA A 195 11.33 7.60 -2.99
C ALA A 195 10.63 7.81 -1.63
N GLN A 196 9.31 8.00 -1.64
CA GLN A 196 8.54 8.20 -0.41
C GLN A 196 8.47 6.91 0.43
N ILE A 197 8.15 5.78 -0.20
CA ILE A 197 8.00 4.49 0.49
C ILE A 197 9.30 4.00 1.14
N ALA A 198 10.45 4.37 0.57
CA ALA A 198 11.77 4.07 1.12
C ALA A 198 11.99 4.72 2.49
N ARG A 199 11.33 5.85 2.77
CA ARG A 199 11.42 6.57 4.05
C ARG A 199 10.48 6.03 5.12
N TYR A 200 9.63 5.05 4.79
CA TYR A 200 8.71 4.44 5.74
C TYR A 200 9.29 3.11 6.27
N PRO A 201 9.63 3.05 7.57
CA PRO A 201 10.17 1.83 8.15
C PRO A 201 9.12 0.75 8.30
N GLY A 202 7.85 1.09 8.50
CA GLY A 202 6.84 0.15 8.95
C GLY A 202 6.38 -0.90 7.91
N PRO A 203 5.36 -1.70 8.29
CA PRO A 203 4.84 -2.76 7.42
C PRO A 203 4.10 -2.17 6.22
N ILE A 204 4.39 -2.70 5.04
CA ILE A 204 3.82 -2.32 3.75
C ILE A 204 3.11 -3.53 3.17
N LEU A 205 1.96 -3.32 2.54
CA LEU A 205 1.26 -4.31 1.74
C LEU A 205 1.08 -3.75 0.32
N ILE A 206 1.64 -4.39 -0.70
CA ILE A 206 1.49 -4.06 -2.12
C ILE A 206 0.56 -5.10 -2.75
N LEU A 207 -0.62 -4.69 -3.21
CA LEU A 207 -1.54 -5.53 -3.98
C LEU A 207 -1.29 -5.28 -5.46
N ARG A 208 -0.71 -6.27 -6.14
CA ARG A 208 -0.46 -6.23 -7.58
C ARG A 208 -1.63 -6.89 -8.33
N ARG A 209 -2.37 -6.08 -9.09
CA ARG A 209 -3.43 -6.58 -9.97
C ARG A 209 -2.82 -7.10 -11.28
N SER A 210 -2.94 -8.40 -11.54
CA SER A 210 -2.23 -9.07 -12.64
C SER A 210 -2.69 -8.68 -14.05
N HIS A 211 -3.91 -8.17 -14.18
CA HIS A 211 -4.51 -7.78 -15.46
C HIS A 211 -4.83 -6.28 -15.46
N ASP A 212 -3.98 -5.49 -14.82
CA ASP A 212 -4.16 -4.04 -14.74
C ASP A 212 -3.68 -3.37 -16.02
N GLU A 213 -4.62 -2.87 -16.83
CA GLU A 213 -4.28 -2.20 -18.09
C GLU A 213 -3.74 -0.77 -17.90
N VAL A 214 -3.96 -0.16 -16.73
CA VAL A 214 -3.61 1.24 -16.48
C VAL A 214 -2.13 1.36 -16.11
N ILE A 215 -1.65 0.51 -15.21
CA ILE A 215 -0.26 0.55 -14.74
C ILE A 215 0.67 -0.44 -15.46
N THR A 216 0.22 -1.05 -16.56
CA THR A 216 1.04 -1.91 -17.42
C THR A 216 1.73 -1.08 -18.50
N THR A 217 3.06 -0.98 -18.45
CA THR A 217 3.85 -0.12 -19.37
C THR A 217 4.80 -0.87 -20.29
N THR A 218 5.16 -2.11 -20.01
CA THR A 218 6.19 -2.86 -20.75
C THR A 218 5.73 -4.21 -21.33
N GLY A 219 4.48 -4.62 -21.08
CA GLY A 219 3.89 -5.88 -21.56
C GLY A 219 2.97 -6.54 -20.52
N PRO A 220 2.10 -7.50 -20.91
CA PRO A 220 1.04 -8.02 -20.05
C PRO A 220 1.53 -8.80 -18.82
N GLU A 221 2.78 -9.26 -18.82
CA GLU A 221 3.35 -10.07 -17.74
C GLU A 221 3.71 -9.24 -16.48
N SER A 222 3.86 -7.92 -16.62
CA SER A 222 4.35 -7.05 -15.54
C SER A 222 3.71 -5.66 -15.56
N ASN A 223 3.68 -5.03 -14.40
CA ASN A 223 3.17 -3.66 -14.24
C ASN A 223 4.04 -2.85 -13.26
N ARG A 224 3.73 -1.57 -13.09
CA ARG A 224 4.49 -0.66 -12.20
C ARG A 224 4.54 -1.12 -10.73
N GLY A 225 3.63 -1.98 -10.29
CA GLY A 225 3.66 -2.59 -8.96
C GLY A 225 4.90 -3.47 -8.75
N ASN A 226 5.34 -4.22 -9.77
CA ASN A 226 6.58 -4.99 -9.71
C ASN A 226 7.81 -4.07 -9.62
N TYR A 227 7.82 -2.96 -10.36
CA TYR A 227 8.90 -1.97 -10.26
C TYR A 227 8.96 -1.33 -8.86
N LEU A 228 7.80 -1.01 -8.28
CA LEU A 228 7.71 -0.48 -6.92
C LEU A 228 8.29 -1.46 -5.90
N LEU A 229 7.89 -2.74 -5.99
CA LEU A 229 8.40 -3.81 -5.14
C LEU A 229 9.92 -3.95 -5.27
N VAL A 230 10.45 -4.07 -6.49
CA VAL A 230 11.88 -4.27 -6.74
C VAL A 230 12.68 -3.08 -6.19
N LYS A 231 12.22 -1.84 -6.42
CA LYS A 231 12.86 -0.63 -5.85
C LYS A 231 12.84 -0.63 -4.32
N LEU A 232 11.71 -1.01 -3.70
CA LEU A 232 11.60 -1.11 -2.25
C LEU A 232 12.54 -2.18 -1.68
N LEU A 233 12.62 -3.36 -2.30
CA LEU A 233 13.53 -4.43 -1.88
C LEU A 233 14.99 -4.02 -2.06
N LYS A 234 15.33 -3.35 -3.17
CA LYS A 234 16.68 -2.83 -3.42
C LYS A 234 17.11 -1.80 -2.39
N TYR A 235 16.18 -0.96 -1.95
CA TYR A 235 16.39 -0.04 -0.85
C TYR A 235 16.54 -0.78 0.49
N ARG A 236 15.63 -1.70 0.83
CA ARG A 236 15.65 -2.39 2.14
C ARG A 236 16.77 -3.43 2.26
N PHE A 237 17.23 -4.02 1.16
CA PHE A 237 18.19 -5.13 1.14
C PHE A 237 19.28 -4.95 0.08
N PRO A 238 20.02 -3.82 0.08
CA PRO A 238 20.91 -3.47 -1.03
C PRO A 238 21.99 -4.53 -1.29
N PHE A 239 22.50 -5.20 -0.25
CA PHE A 239 23.55 -6.22 -0.41
C PHE A 239 23.05 -7.57 -0.95
N LEU A 240 21.74 -7.77 -1.05
CA LEU A 240 21.15 -8.89 -1.77
C LEU A 240 21.08 -8.65 -3.28
N PHE A 241 21.27 -7.41 -3.74
CA PHE A 241 21.15 -7.03 -5.15
C PHE A 241 22.52 -7.00 -5.86
N THR A 242 22.76 -8.06 -6.61
CA THR A 242 23.75 -8.20 -7.69
C THR A 242 23.05 -8.29 -9.04
N GLU A 243 23.80 -8.16 -10.15
CA GLU A 243 23.23 -8.30 -11.50
C GLU A 243 22.48 -9.64 -11.68
N GLU A 244 23.06 -10.74 -11.21
CA GLU A 244 22.42 -12.06 -11.30
C GLU A 244 21.17 -12.15 -10.43
N SER A 245 21.25 -11.75 -9.16
CA SER A 245 20.10 -11.83 -8.25
C SER A 245 18.93 -10.93 -8.66
N GLU A 246 19.20 -9.73 -9.18
CA GLU A 246 18.18 -8.82 -9.71
C GLU A 246 17.53 -9.43 -10.97
N GLN A 247 18.32 -10.02 -11.87
CA GLN A 247 17.79 -10.73 -13.04
C GLN A 247 16.88 -11.90 -12.64
N ARG A 248 17.28 -12.70 -11.64
CA ARG A 248 16.47 -13.83 -11.14
C ARG A 248 15.19 -13.35 -10.45
N LEU A 249 15.26 -12.26 -9.68
CA LEU A 249 14.09 -11.65 -9.08
C LEU A 249 13.09 -11.20 -10.15
N TRP A 250 13.56 -10.52 -11.19
CA TRP A 250 12.71 -10.10 -12.31
C TRP A 250 12.06 -11.28 -13.02
N GLN A 251 12.81 -12.36 -13.27
CA GLN A 251 12.24 -13.59 -13.83
C GLN A 251 11.11 -14.15 -12.95
N PHE A 252 11.25 -14.07 -11.63
CA PHE A 252 10.27 -14.60 -10.68
C PHE A 252 9.01 -13.72 -10.54
N VAL A 253 9.14 -12.41 -10.40
CA VAL A 253 7.99 -11.50 -10.16
C VAL A 253 7.07 -11.32 -11.37
N VAL A 254 7.50 -11.74 -12.56
CA VAL A 254 6.66 -11.77 -13.77
C VAL A 254 5.96 -13.11 -13.99
N MET A 255 6.33 -14.15 -13.24
CA MET A 255 5.68 -15.46 -13.34
C MET A 255 4.26 -15.42 -12.75
N GLY A 256 3.37 -16.26 -13.27
CA GLY A 256 2.09 -16.53 -12.64
C GLY A 256 2.24 -17.25 -11.30
N ALA A 257 1.22 -17.19 -10.44
CA ALA A 257 1.29 -17.75 -9.08
C ALA A 257 1.67 -19.25 -9.05
N ALA A 258 1.10 -20.06 -9.93
CA ALA A 258 1.43 -21.49 -10.02
C ALA A 258 2.88 -21.74 -10.44
N GLN A 259 3.40 -20.92 -11.36
CA GLN A 259 4.79 -20.99 -11.80
C GLN A 259 5.74 -20.54 -10.69
N GLN A 260 5.38 -19.53 -9.91
CA GLN A 260 6.15 -19.10 -8.74
C GLN A 260 6.24 -20.22 -7.70
N GLU A 261 5.12 -20.89 -7.39
CA GLU A 261 5.09 -22.01 -6.45
C GLU A 261 6.00 -23.17 -6.91
N GLU A 262 5.90 -23.55 -8.19
CA GLU A 262 6.79 -24.57 -8.78
C GLU A 262 8.26 -24.12 -8.78
N PHE A 263 8.54 -22.85 -9.06
CA PHE A 263 9.88 -22.28 -9.11
C PHE A 263 10.57 -22.30 -7.74
N LEU A 264 9.82 -22.07 -6.66
CA LEU A 264 10.29 -22.15 -5.28
C LEU A 264 10.53 -23.61 -4.87
N ALA A 265 9.57 -24.49 -5.17
CA ALA A 265 9.64 -25.91 -4.83
C ALA A 265 10.84 -26.60 -5.50
N THR A 266 11.06 -26.36 -6.80
CA THR A 266 12.19 -26.93 -7.56
C THR A 266 13.57 -26.47 -7.07
N ARG A 267 13.64 -25.34 -6.37
CA ARG A 267 14.88 -24.78 -5.80
C ARG A 267 15.00 -24.99 -4.29
N ASN A 268 14.06 -25.73 -3.69
CA ASN A 268 14.00 -26.00 -2.27
C ASN A 268 14.00 -24.72 -1.42
N ILE A 269 13.33 -23.67 -1.92
CA ILE A 269 13.15 -22.39 -1.21
C ILE A 269 11.86 -22.53 -0.40
N VAL A 270 12.00 -23.06 0.83
CA VAL A 270 10.89 -23.33 1.76
C VAL A 270 11.20 -22.77 3.14
N ASP A 271 10.16 -22.50 3.93
CA ASP A 271 10.26 -21.87 5.25
C ASP A 271 11.30 -22.55 6.15
N ASP A 272 11.23 -23.88 6.28
CA ASP A 272 12.11 -24.68 7.14
C ASP A 272 13.61 -24.47 6.87
N LEU A 273 13.98 -24.10 5.64
CA LEU A 273 15.37 -23.85 5.25
C LEU A 273 15.75 -22.37 5.32
N MET A 274 14.82 -21.49 4.95
CA MET A 274 15.10 -20.06 4.79
C MET A 274 15.00 -19.30 6.10
N GLU A 275 14.04 -19.65 6.96
CA GLU A 275 13.81 -18.97 8.23
C GLU A 275 15.03 -19.04 9.18
N PRO A 276 15.68 -20.20 9.41
CA PRO A 276 16.88 -20.27 10.24
C PRO A 276 18.05 -19.45 9.68
N ILE A 277 18.20 -19.40 8.35
CA ILE A 277 19.23 -18.60 7.68
C ILE A 277 18.96 -17.11 7.94
N LEU A 278 17.73 -16.65 7.69
CA LEU A 278 17.34 -15.26 7.94
C LEU A 278 17.55 -14.87 9.41
N GLN A 279 17.08 -15.69 10.35
CA GLN A 279 17.24 -15.44 11.79
C GLN A 279 18.72 -15.37 12.18
N ARG A 280 19.58 -16.25 11.64
CA ARG A 280 21.02 -16.23 11.93
C ARG A 280 21.68 -14.96 11.41
N GLU A 281 21.41 -14.58 10.17
CA GLU A 281 22.00 -13.39 9.56
C GLU A 281 21.49 -12.10 10.21
N LEU A 282 20.23 -12.08 10.63
CA LEU A 282 19.60 -11.01 11.40
C LEU A 282 20.24 -10.76 12.76
N ARG A 283 20.64 -11.82 13.46
CA ARG A 283 21.32 -11.70 14.76
C ARG A 283 22.70 -11.05 14.64
N LYS A 284 23.35 -11.13 13.47
CA LYS A 284 24.64 -10.49 13.22
C LYS A 284 24.53 -8.98 13.02
N THR A 285 23.34 -8.47 12.70
CA THR A 285 23.11 -7.06 12.33
C THR A 285 22.52 -6.22 13.47
N VAL A 286 22.46 -6.72 14.70
CA VAL A 286 22.03 -5.93 15.88
C VAL A 286 23.09 -4.86 16.17
N PRO A 287 22.78 -3.56 16.04
CA PRO A 287 23.72 -2.49 16.33
C PRO A 287 24.01 -2.43 17.84
N THR A 288 25.28 -2.26 18.22
CA THR A 288 25.65 -1.77 19.54
C THR A 288 25.25 -0.30 19.66
N SER A 289 24.74 0.07 20.83
CA SER A 289 23.82 1.18 21.11
C SER A 289 24.33 2.63 20.96
N GLU A 290 25.10 3.00 19.94
CA GLU A 290 25.66 4.37 19.87
C GLU A 290 25.68 5.07 18.49
N ASP A 291 25.17 4.48 17.41
CA ASP A 291 25.13 5.20 16.13
C ASP A 291 23.93 6.14 16.02
N LYS A 292 24.23 7.44 15.96
CA LYS A 292 23.27 8.51 15.65
C LYS A 292 22.54 8.17 14.36
N ALA A 293 21.26 7.82 14.48
CA ALA A 293 20.41 7.34 13.41
C ALA A 293 20.25 8.41 12.29
N GLU A 294 21.05 8.31 11.24
CA GLU A 294 20.54 8.61 9.91
C GLU A 294 19.36 7.68 9.67
N THR A 295 18.27 8.21 9.12
CA THR A 295 17.00 7.50 8.86
C THR A 295 17.12 6.48 7.71
N SER A 296 18.17 5.68 7.70
CA SER A 296 18.39 4.60 6.73
C SER A 296 17.84 3.31 7.30
N PHE A 297 16.86 2.74 6.60
CA PHE A 297 16.24 1.45 6.93
C PHE A 297 16.83 0.31 6.11
N HIS A 298 18.06 0.48 5.62
CA HIS A 298 18.75 -0.52 4.83
C HIS A 298 19.26 -1.64 5.74
N SER A 299 19.01 -2.88 5.34
CA SER A 299 19.55 -4.06 5.99
C SER A 299 20.97 -4.34 5.49
N ASN A 300 21.86 -4.72 6.40
CA ASN A 300 23.18 -5.26 6.08
C ASN A 300 23.14 -6.75 5.67
N LEU A 301 21.95 -7.36 5.55
CA LEU A 301 21.77 -8.74 5.10
C LEU A 301 22.38 -8.93 3.69
N GLY A 302 23.34 -9.85 3.57
CA GLY A 302 24.07 -10.11 2.32
C GLY A 302 25.40 -9.39 2.18
N SER A 303 25.77 -8.51 3.12
CA SER A 303 27.02 -7.75 3.09
C SER A 303 28.28 -8.62 3.23
N THR A 304 28.21 -9.72 3.97
CA THR A 304 29.33 -10.67 4.16
C THR A 304 28.81 -12.10 4.33
N GLY A 305 29.62 -13.09 3.96
CA GLY A 305 29.37 -14.50 4.30
C GLY A 305 28.17 -15.18 3.64
N ILE A 306 27.57 -14.55 2.62
CA ILE A 306 26.44 -15.10 1.84
C ILE A 306 26.88 -15.21 0.37
N SER A 307 26.73 -16.40 -0.22
CA SER A 307 27.04 -16.63 -1.64
C SER A 307 25.97 -16.03 -2.57
N GLU A 308 26.29 -15.83 -3.85
CA GLU A 308 25.32 -15.35 -4.85
C GLU A 308 24.06 -16.23 -4.92
N ALA A 309 24.23 -17.55 -4.87
CA ALA A 309 23.11 -18.49 -4.84
C ALA A 309 22.21 -18.27 -3.61
N GLN A 310 22.80 -18.02 -2.44
CA GLN A 310 22.04 -17.74 -1.22
C GLN A 310 21.36 -16.37 -1.29
N LYS A 311 21.98 -15.35 -1.89
CA LYS A 311 21.33 -14.04 -2.12
C LYS A 311 20.07 -14.20 -2.96
N ILE A 312 20.15 -14.97 -4.05
CA ILE A 312 18.99 -15.31 -4.89
C ILE A 312 17.91 -16.00 -4.05
N GLN A 313 18.26 -17.06 -3.31
CA GLN A 313 17.30 -17.81 -2.49
C GLN A 313 16.62 -16.91 -1.44
N ILE A 314 17.40 -16.08 -0.74
CA ILE A 314 16.88 -15.14 0.26
C ILE A 314 15.96 -14.13 -0.40
N LEU A 315 16.36 -13.52 -1.51
CA LEU A 315 15.57 -12.49 -2.19
C LEU A 315 14.23 -13.03 -2.70
N LEU A 316 14.26 -14.21 -3.33
CA LEU A 316 13.06 -14.90 -3.79
C LEU A 316 12.19 -15.36 -2.63
N TYR A 317 12.79 -15.81 -1.52
CA TYR A 317 12.05 -16.16 -0.31
C TYR A 317 11.39 -14.95 0.33
N LEU A 318 12.08 -13.81 0.43
CA LEU A 318 11.49 -12.58 0.96
C LEU A 318 10.27 -12.20 0.13
N VAL A 319 10.39 -12.24 -1.19
CA VAL A 319 9.24 -12.04 -2.08
C VAL A 319 8.18 -13.10 -1.78
N SER A 320 8.46 -14.40 -1.87
CA SER A 320 7.44 -15.45 -1.72
C SER A 320 6.75 -15.51 -0.35
N PHE A 321 7.51 -15.37 0.73
CA PHE A 321 7.04 -15.43 2.11
C PHE A 321 6.12 -14.25 2.41
N PHE A 322 6.50 -13.09 1.93
CA PHE A 322 5.62 -11.94 1.98
C PHE A 322 4.51 -11.98 0.92
N PHE A 323 4.54 -12.91 -0.03
CA PHE A 323 3.54 -13.05 -1.09
C PHE A 323 2.39 -14.03 -0.77
N GLN A 324 2.19 -14.43 0.48
CA GLN A 324 1.15 -15.40 0.82
C GLN A 324 -0.20 -14.78 1.22
N HIS A 325 -1.21 -15.21 0.44
CA HIS A 325 -2.67 -15.20 0.64
C HIS A 325 -3.42 -13.85 0.68
N ALA A 326 -3.86 -13.43 -0.51
CA ALA A 326 -4.88 -12.41 -0.78
C ALA A 326 -6.34 -12.83 -0.50
N LEU A 327 -6.60 -14.05 -0.04
CA LEU A 327 -7.93 -14.66 -0.17
C LEU A 327 -8.88 -14.45 1.02
N SER A 328 -8.49 -13.67 2.04
CA SER A 328 -9.34 -13.40 3.21
C SER A 328 -9.63 -11.93 3.50
N PHE A 329 -9.07 -10.98 2.74
CA PHE A 329 -9.34 -9.56 2.97
C PHE A 329 -10.46 -9.01 2.07
N LEU A 330 -10.72 -9.67 0.95
CA LEU A 330 -11.71 -9.24 -0.02
C LEU A 330 -12.58 -10.45 -0.41
N VAL A 331 -13.84 -10.41 0.07
CA VAL A 331 -15.02 -10.80 -0.71
C VAL A 331 -15.51 -12.25 -0.56
N ASP A 332 -16.51 -12.39 0.31
CA ASP A 332 -17.78 -13.05 -0.07
C ASP A 332 -18.27 -12.42 -1.38
N ARG A 333 -18.16 -13.18 -2.48
CA ARG A 333 -18.37 -12.78 -3.89
C ARG A 333 -19.77 -12.29 -4.24
N SER A 334 -20.64 -12.11 -3.26
CA SER A 334 -22.04 -11.78 -3.44
C SER A 334 -22.42 -10.32 -3.14
N SER A 335 -21.54 -9.51 -2.50
CA SER A 335 -21.92 -8.20 -1.95
C SER A 335 -21.14 -6.98 -2.48
N LEU A 336 -20.18 -7.17 -3.38
CA LEU A 336 -19.62 -6.05 -4.15
C LEU A 336 -20.63 -5.58 -5.20
N GLY A 337 -21.38 -4.54 -4.85
CA GLY A 337 -22.12 -3.72 -5.80
C GLY A 337 -21.17 -2.93 -6.69
N PHE A 338 -20.40 -3.62 -7.54
CA PHE A 338 -19.75 -3.00 -8.68
C PHE A 338 -20.83 -2.44 -9.61
N VAL A 339 -20.75 -1.14 -9.91
CA VAL A 339 -21.33 -0.64 -11.16
C VAL A 339 -20.65 -1.43 -12.27
N ARG A 340 -21.42 -2.32 -12.92
CA ARG A 340 -21.00 -3.11 -14.08
C ARG A 340 -20.38 -2.19 -15.11
N THR A 341 -19.06 -2.18 -15.17
CA THR A 341 -18.32 -2.04 -16.42
C THR A 341 -17.72 -3.41 -16.69
N SER A 342 -17.97 -3.92 -17.88
CA SER A 342 -17.83 -5.31 -18.28
C SER A 342 -16.40 -5.85 -18.12
N GLY A 343 -16.24 -7.04 -17.51
CA GLY A 343 -15.10 -7.93 -17.80
C GLY A 343 -14.32 -8.49 -16.60
N CYS A 344 -14.33 -9.83 -16.53
CA CYS A 344 -13.30 -10.72 -15.97
C CYS A 344 -13.21 -11.00 -14.46
N LEU A 345 -13.06 -12.30 -14.17
CA LEU A 345 -12.77 -12.93 -12.89
C LEU A 345 -11.25 -12.90 -12.68
N PHE A 346 -10.76 -12.33 -11.56
CA PHE A 346 -9.34 -12.05 -11.37
C PHE A 346 -8.64 -13.03 -10.39
N GLY A 347 -7.40 -13.40 -10.74
CA GLY A 347 -6.38 -13.88 -9.81
C GLY A 347 -5.51 -12.70 -9.36
N GLU A 348 -5.44 -12.48 -8.05
CA GLU A 348 -4.74 -11.35 -7.41
C GLU A 348 -3.45 -11.81 -6.75
N MET A 349 -2.42 -10.96 -6.78
CA MET A 349 -1.11 -11.23 -6.16
C MET A 349 -0.84 -10.15 -5.11
N VAL A 350 -0.46 -10.54 -3.89
CA VAL A 350 -0.44 -9.68 -2.70
C VAL A 350 0.89 -9.83 -1.99
N CYS A 351 1.56 -8.71 -1.69
CA CYS A 351 2.92 -8.67 -1.16
C CYS A 351 3.01 -7.87 0.14
N TYR A 352 3.55 -8.42 1.21
CA TYR A 352 3.87 -7.70 2.45
C TYR A 352 5.35 -7.27 2.47
N VAL A 353 5.75 -6.22 3.19
CA VAL A 353 7.16 -5.89 3.40
C VAL A 353 7.27 -5.20 4.75
N THR A 354 7.87 -5.86 5.74
CA THR A 354 8.08 -5.30 7.09
C THR A 354 9.57 -5.02 7.34
N PRO A 355 9.93 -4.12 8.28
CA PRO A 355 11.31 -3.92 8.67
C PRO A 355 11.80 -5.11 9.50
N LEU A 356 13.06 -5.52 9.28
CA LEU A 356 13.64 -6.75 9.82
C LEU A 356 13.71 -6.80 11.37
N GLY A 357 13.68 -5.66 12.07
CA GLY A 357 13.66 -5.62 13.54
C GLY A 357 12.35 -6.10 14.19
N TYR A 358 11.22 -6.04 13.47
CA TYR A 358 9.92 -6.54 13.94
C TYR A 358 9.85 -8.08 14.04
N TRP A 359 10.81 -8.79 13.42
CA TRP A 359 10.87 -10.26 13.38
C TRP A 359 11.28 -10.89 14.71
N LEU A 360 12.10 -10.22 15.53
CA LEU A 360 12.66 -10.79 16.76
C LEU A 360 11.63 -10.92 17.90
N GLY A 361 10.51 -10.21 17.85
CA GLY A 361 9.50 -10.18 18.93
C GLY A 361 8.35 -11.19 18.82
N LYS A 362 8.30 -12.05 17.78
CA LYS A 362 7.11 -12.86 17.45
C LYS A 362 7.36 -14.31 17.06
N LEU A 363 8.38 -14.96 17.62
CA LEU A 363 8.53 -16.42 17.51
C LEU A 363 8.08 -17.10 18.82
N PRO A 364 6.77 -17.36 19.04
CA PRO A 364 6.40 -18.42 19.94
C PRO A 364 6.58 -19.75 19.20
N GLY A 365 7.49 -20.57 19.73
CA GLY A 365 7.58 -21.97 19.35
C GLY A 365 6.28 -22.68 19.72
N ASN A 366 5.36 -22.83 18.77
CA ASN A 366 4.46 -23.98 18.62
C ASN A 366 3.46 -23.77 17.47
N ARG A 367 3.58 -24.65 16.46
CA ARG A 367 2.51 -25.21 15.59
C ARG A 367 1.82 -24.29 14.58
N LEU A 368 2.32 -24.40 13.34
CA LEU A 368 1.48 -24.61 12.16
C LEU A 368 0.76 -25.97 12.30
N GLN A 369 -0.55 -25.99 12.50
CA GLN A 369 -1.37 -27.20 12.27
C GLN A 369 -2.13 -27.05 10.96
N LYS A 370 -1.88 -27.99 10.03
CA LYS A 370 -2.74 -28.30 8.88
C LYS A 370 -4.14 -28.67 9.36
N GLY A 371 -5.17 -28.02 8.83
CA GLY A 371 -6.57 -28.45 8.97
C GLY A 371 -7.58 -27.37 8.63
N LEU A 372 -8.37 -27.63 7.59
CA LEU A 372 -9.69 -27.07 7.19
C LEU A 372 -10.35 -25.97 8.04
N GLY A 373 -10.89 -24.96 7.32
CA GLY A 373 -12.05 -24.17 7.73
C GLY A 373 -11.74 -22.91 8.55
N ASP A 374 -12.35 -21.79 8.13
CA ASP A 374 -12.47 -20.51 8.84
C ASP A 374 -11.20 -19.65 9.04
N THR A 375 -11.09 -18.65 8.15
CA THR A 375 -10.72 -17.25 8.37
C THR A 375 -9.92 -16.91 9.63
N ARG A 376 -8.63 -16.57 9.47
CA ARG A 376 -7.86 -15.74 10.41
C ARG A 376 -6.88 -14.80 9.68
N ILE A 377 -6.91 -13.53 10.07
CA ILE A 377 -6.13 -12.39 9.58
C ILE A 377 -4.73 -12.41 10.23
N LEU A 378 -3.66 -12.15 9.46
CA LEU A 378 -2.31 -11.94 10.01
C LEU A 378 -2.13 -10.48 10.42
N VAL A 379 -2.34 -10.23 11.72
CA VAL A 379 -2.02 -8.98 12.42
C VAL A 379 -0.58 -9.05 12.97
N PHE A 380 0.31 -8.15 12.55
CA PHE A 380 1.52 -7.87 13.32
C PHE A 380 1.18 -6.83 14.42
N THR A 381 1.23 -7.30 15.66
CA THR A 381 0.94 -6.53 16.87
C THR A 381 2.17 -5.72 17.27
N SER A 382 1.94 -4.49 17.73
CA SER A 382 2.91 -3.75 18.55
C SER A 382 3.08 -4.46 19.89
N ALA A 383 4.32 -4.75 20.29
CA ALA A 383 4.66 -4.87 21.71
C ALA A 383 5.37 -3.58 22.11
N ILE A 384 4.65 -2.74 22.86
CA ILE A 384 5.26 -1.76 23.76
C ILE A 384 5.53 -2.51 25.06
N GLU A 385 6.70 -2.26 25.63
CA GLU A 385 7.29 -2.78 26.87
C GLU A 385 6.32 -3.21 27.98
N ALA A 386 6.57 -4.40 28.53
CA ALA A 386 6.92 -4.61 29.93
C ALA A 386 7.78 -5.87 30.07
#